data_AF-A0A2B4RUT0-F1
#
_entry.id   AF-A0A2B4RUT0-F1
#
_cell.length_a   1.000
_cell.length_b   1.000
_cell.length_c   1.000
_cell.angle_alpha   90.00
_cell.angle_beta   90.00
_cell.angle_gamma   90.00
#
_symmetry.space_group_name_H-M   'P 1'
#
loop_
_entity.id
_entity.type
_entity.pdbx_description
1 polymer ?
#
loop_
_entity_poly.entity_id
_entity_poly.type
_entity_poly.pdbx_seq_one_letter_code
_entity_poly.pdbx_strand_id
1 'polypeptide(L)'
;MPKLDRDALQSCHVDLIENIGDFTSLCAYLYQCNILTADDKAFLSSFPRPSEGIDQLLMMIPRKGNILDIFIRVLQQSRENQEAAKRLVLKRLQLHEKTENK
;
A
#
# COMPACT_ATOMS: atom_id res chain seq x y z
N MET A 1 -8.90 6.97 6.24
CA MET A 1 -9.30 5.81 5.43
C MET A 1 -10.57 5.15 5.99
N PRO A 2 -11.53 4.70 5.16
CA PRO A 2 -12.67 3.86 5.58
C PRO A 2 -12.23 2.60 6.33
N LYS A 3 -13.12 2.01 7.14
CA LYS A 3 -12.78 0.83 7.94
C LYS A 3 -12.48 -0.39 7.06
N LEU A 4 -13.33 -0.66 6.06
CA LEU A 4 -13.14 -1.78 5.13
C LEU A 4 -11.79 -1.70 4.38
N ASP A 5 -11.43 -0.51 3.92
CA ASP A 5 -10.16 -0.26 3.24
C ASP A 5 -8.95 -0.49 4.19
N ARG A 6 -9.08 -0.08 5.46
CA ARG A 6 -8.06 -0.37 6.49
C ARG A 6 -7.95 -1.87 6.77
N ASP A 7 -9.09 -2.56 6.92
CA ASP A 7 -9.13 -3.99 7.16
C ASP A 7 -8.56 -4.78 5.98
N ALA A 8 -8.78 -4.33 4.74
CA ALA A 8 -8.20 -4.90 3.54
C ALA A 8 -6.67 -4.76 3.54
N LEU A 9 -6.17 -3.56 3.81
CA LEU A 9 -4.73 -3.28 3.87
C LEU A 9 -4.06 -4.09 4.98
N GLN A 10 -4.64 -4.10 6.18
CA GLN A 10 -4.11 -4.82 7.33
C GLN A 10 -4.12 -6.34 7.12
N SER A 11 -5.17 -6.87 6.49
CA SER A 11 -5.24 -8.31 6.21
C SER A 11 -4.29 -8.76 5.10
N CYS A 12 -3.84 -7.86 4.24
CA CYS A 12 -2.84 -8.13 3.20
C CYS A 12 -1.44 -7.66 3.59
N HIS A 13 -1.22 -7.19 4.82
CA HIS A 13 0.02 -6.52 5.21
C HIS A 13 1.25 -7.42 4.93
N VAL A 14 1.25 -8.66 5.43
CA VAL A 14 2.36 -9.60 5.23
C VAL A 14 2.58 -9.91 3.75
N ASP A 15 1.50 -10.24 3.02
CA ASP A 15 1.57 -10.49 1.57
C ASP A 15 2.16 -9.29 0.81
N LEU A 16 1.80 -8.07 1.17
CA LEU A 16 2.30 -6.85 0.50
C LEU A 16 3.80 -6.66 0.74
N ILE A 17 4.30 -6.95 1.94
CA ILE A 17 5.74 -6.90 2.25
C ILE A 17 6.52 -7.88 1.37
N GLU A 18 5.98 -9.07 1.13
CA GLU A 18 6.66 -10.12 0.35
C GLU A 18 6.56 -9.91 -1.17
N ASN A 19 5.57 -9.15 -1.65
CA ASN A 19 5.26 -9.02 -3.08
C ASN A 19 5.54 -7.62 -3.67
N ILE A 20 5.97 -6.65 -2.86
CA ILE A 20 6.45 -5.35 -3.36
C ILE A 20 7.94 -5.49 -3.68
N GLY A 21 8.27 -5.52 -4.98
CA GLY A 21 9.65 -5.65 -5.45
C GLY A 21 10.38 -4.32 -5.50
N ASP A 22 9.87 -3.36 -6.28
CA ASP A 22 10.51 -2.06 -6.47
C ASP A 22 9.95 -1.01 -5.51
N PHE A 23 10.49 -1.04 -4.28
CA PHE A 23 10.13 -0.10 -3.22
C PHE A 23 10.59 1.33 -3.52
N THR A 24 11.73 1.51 -4.20
CA THR A 24 12.29 2.84 -4.50
C THR A 24 11.38 3.60 -5.47
N SER A 25 10.98 2.95 -6.56
CA SER A 25 10.06 3.55 -7.52
C SER A 25 8.68 3.74 -6.90
N LEU A 26 8.21 2.80 -6.06
CA LEU A 26 6.96 2.96 -5.32
C LEU A 26 6.97 4.25 -4.48
N CYS A 27 8.03 4.50 -3.71
CA CYS A 27 8.18 5.72 -2.93
C CYS A 27 8.22 6.98 -3.82
N ALA A 28 8.89 6.91 -4.97
CA ALA A 28 8.93 8.03 -5.91
C ALA A 28 7.55 8.37 -6.49
N TYR A 29 6.76 7.37 -6.90
CA TYR A 29 5.40 7.58 -7.40
C TYR A 29 4.46 8.09 -6.31
N LEU A 30 4.56 7.57 -5.08
CA LEU A 30 3.73 8.05 -3.97
C LEU A 30 4.06 9.51 -3.59
N TYR A 31 5.31 9.92 -3.72
CA TYR A 31 5.70 11.32 -3.60
C TYR A 31 5.08 12.18 -4.72
N GLN A 32 5.13 11.72 -5.97
CA GLN A 32 4.49 12.41 -7.10
C GLN A 32 2.97 12.55 -6.94
N CYS A 33 2.31 11.57 -6.31
CA CYS A 33 0.89 11.63 -5.98
C CYS A 33 0.55 12.47 -4.74
N ASN A 34 1.52 13.18 -4.14
CA ASN A 34 1.38 13.92 -2.88
C ASN A 34 0.89 13.07 -1.69
N ILE A 35 1.12 11.75 -1.73
CA ILE A 35 0.83 10.84 -0.61
C ILE A 35 1.96 10.89 0.41
N LEU A 36 3.20 10.85 -0.07
CA LEU A 36 4.40 11.01 0.73
C LEU A 36 4.93 12.43 0.59
N THR A 37 5.43 12.97 1.69
CA THR A 37 6.23 14.20 1.72
C THR A 37 7.70 13.87 1.47
N ALA A 38 8.53 14.90 1.31
CA ALA A 38 9.98 14.72 1.17
C ALA A 38 10.59 14.05 2.42
N ASP A 39 10.13 14.44 3.61
CA ASP A 39 10.52 13.82 4.88
C ASP A 39 10.10 12.36 4.97
N ASP A 40 8.86 12.03 4.57
CA ASP A 40 8.41 10.63 4.56
C ASP A 40 9.27 9.78 3.62
N LYS A 41 9.60 10.32 2.43
CA LYS A 41 10.46 9.63 1.47
C LYS A 41 11.86 9.40 2.03
N ALA A 42 12.46 10.42 2.64
CA ALA A 42 13.78 10.33 3.26
C ALA A 42 13.79 9.32 4.42
N PHE A 43 12.75 9.33 5.25
CA PHE A 43 12.56 8.38 6.33
C PHE A 43 12.43 6.94 5.82
N LEU A 44 11.59 6.70 4.81
CA LEU A 44 11.41 5.38 4.21
C LEU A 44 12.68 4.87 3.49
N SER A 45 13.48 5.76 2.91
CA SER A 45 14.79 5.42 2.32
C SER A 45 15.89 5.20 3.36
N SER A 46 15.68 5.57 4.64
CA SER A 46 16.68 5.38 5.70
C SER A 46 16.74 3.95 6.23
N PHE A 47 15.73 3.12 5.92
CA PHE A 47 15.68 1.74 6.38
C PHE A 47 16.71 0.87 5.63
N PRO A 48 17.45 0.00 6.35
CA PRO A 48 18.47 -0.84 5.74
C PRO A 48 17.88 -1.96 4.87
N ARG A 49 16.63 -2.36 5.12
CA ARG A 49 15.93 -3.39 4.37
C ARG A 49 14.67 -2.81 3.71
N PRO A 50 14.44 -3.08 2.41
CA PRO A 50 13.21 -2.65 1.74
C PRO A 50 11.95 -3.13 2.44
N SER A 51 11.95 -4.35 3.00
CA SER A 51 10.80 -4.92 3.71
C SER A 51 10.40 -4.11 4.95
N GLU A 52 11.36 -3.56 5.69
CA GLU A 52 11.10 -2.68 6.84
C GLU A 52 10.53 -1.34 6.38
N GLY A 53 11.05 -0.79 5.29
CA GLY A 53 10.49 0.40 4.66
C GLY A 53 9.06 0.17 4.15
N ILE A 54 8.78 -1.00 3.57
CA ILE A 54 7.44 -1.37 3.10
C ILE A 54 6.46 -1.51 4.27
N ASP A 55 6.84 -2.22 5.33
CA ASP A 55 6.04 -2.35 6.55
C ASP A 55 5.66 -0.97 7.11
N GLN A 56 6.67 -0.10 7.24
CA GLN A 56 6.46 1.25 7.73
C GLN A 56 5.59 2.10 6.80
N LEU A 57 5.76 1.97 5.49
CA LEU A 57 4.90 2.61 4.49
C LEU A 57 3.44 2.17 4.67
N LEU A 58 3.19 0.87 4.80
CA LEU A 58 1.85 0.31 4.97
C LEU A 58 1.20 0.77 6.28
N MET A 59 1.97 1.00 7.35
CA MET A 59 1.48 1.63 8.58
C MET A 59 1.13 3.12 8.42
N MET A 60 1.78 3.84 7.51
CA MET A 60 1.55 5.27 7.25
C MET A 60 0.33 5.51 6.36
N ILE A 61 0.09 4.66 5.36
CA ILE A 61 -0.97 4.82 4.36
C ILE A 61 -2.37 5.08 4.99
N PRO A 62 -2.83 4.34 6.03
CA PRO A 62 -4.12 4.62 6.68
C PRO A 62 -4.25 6.02 7.29
N ARG A 63 -3.12 6.62 7.71
CA ARG A 63 -3.04 7.94 8.36
C ARG A 63 -3.08 9.08 7.36
N LYS A 64 -2.76 8.83 6.09
CA LYS A 64 -2.69 9.83 5.00
C LYS A 64 -4.05 10.13 4.34
N GLY A 65 -5.16 9.57 4.85
CA GLY A 65 -6.51 9.89 4.39
C GLY A 65 -7.20 8.73 3.67
N ASN A 66 -8.05 9.03 2.68
CA ASN A 66 -8.73 8.02 1.87
C ASN A 66 -8.00 7.78 0.55
N ILE A 67 -6.80 7.21 0.64
CA ILE A 67 -5.86 7.10 -0.49
C ILE A 67 -5.66 5.66 -0.99
N LEU A 68 -6.47 4.70 -0.54
CA LEU A 68 -6.25 3.28 -0.89
C LEU A 68 -6.37 3.06 -2.40
N ASP A 69 -7.36 3.66 -3.06
CA ASP A 69 -7.51 3.60 -4.52
C ASP A 69 -6.29 4.17 -5.27
N ILE A 70 -5.72 5.26 -4.76
CA ILE A 70 -4.51 5.86 -5.34
C ILE A 70 -3.32 4.94 -5.12
N PHE A 71 -3.17 4.38 -3.91
CA PHE A 71 -2.11 3.42 -3.59
C PHE A 71 -2.18 2.18 -4.48
N ILE A 72 -3.37 1.60 -4.69
CA ILE A 72 -3.57 0.47 -5.61
C ILE A 72 -3.16 0.86 -7.03
N ARG A 73 -3.57 2.03 -7.52
CA ARG A 73 -3.18 2.51 -8.86
C ARG A 73 -1.67 2.65 -8.99
N VAL A 74 -0.99 3.14 -7.95
CA VAL A 74 0.47 3.26 -7.94
C VAL A 74 1.14 1.88 -7.97
N LEU A 75 0.65 0.91 -7.19
CA LEU A 75 1.15 -0.46 -7.26
C LEU A 75 0.98 -1.07 -8.66
N GLN A 76 -0.10 -0.74 -9.37
CA GLN A 76 -0.34 -1.21 -10.75
C GLN A 76 0.60 -0.59 -11.79
N GLN A 77 1.26 0.54 -11.50
CA GLN A 77 2.18 1.20 -12.44
C GLN A 77 3.47 0.42 -12.64
N SER A 78 3.93 -0.34 -11.63
CA SER A 78 5.13 -1.15 -11.73
C SER A 78 4.77 -2.62 -11.93
N ARG A 79 5.43 -3.26 -12.91
CA ARG A 79 5.29 -4.70 -13.17
C ARG A 79 5.63 -5.54 -11.94
N GLU A 80 6.61 -5.10 -11.14
CA GLU A 80 7.08 -5.79 -9.93
C GLU A 80 6.07 -5.72 -8.78
N ASN A 81 5.13 -4.78 -8.82
CA ASN A 81 4.14 -4.56 -7.77
C ASN A 81 2.73 -5.01 -8.18
N GLN A 82 2.57 -5.58 -9.38
CA GLN A 82 1.25 -6.01 -9.89
C GLN A 82 0.61 -7.11 -9.04
N GLU A 83 1.40 -8.06 -8.55
CA GLU A 83 0.89 -9.14 -7.70
C GLU A 83 0.40 -8.59 -6.35
N ALA A 84 1.17 -7.67 -5.74
CA ALA A 84 0.76 -6.93 -4.55
C ALA A 84 -0.56 -6.17 -4.78
N ALA A 85 -0.68 -5.45 -5.91
CA ALA A 85 -1.92 -4.75 -6.27
C ALA A 85 -3.11 -5.71 -6.40
N LYS A 86 -2.92 -6.83 -7.10
CA LYS A 86 -3.97 -7.83 -7.33
C LYS A 86 -4.48 -8.41 -6.02
N ARG A 87 -3.57 -8.77 -5.09
CA ARG A 87 -3.93 -9.29 -3.77
C ARG A 87 -4.76 -8.29 -2.97
N LEU A 88 -4.33 -7.02 -2.95
CA LEU A 88 -5.03 -5.96 -2.24
C LEU A 88 -6.44 -5.70 -2.81
N VAL A 89 -6.59 -5.68 -4.13
CA VAL A 89 -7.90 -5.54 -4.80
C VAL A 89 -8.81 -6.72 -4.48
N LEU A 90 -8.32 -7.95 -4.62
CA LEU A 90 -9.08 -9.16 -4.30
C LEU A 90 -9.56 -9.15 -2.84
N LYS A 91 -8.69 -8.75 -1.91
CA LYS A 91 -9.05 -8.68 -0.49
C LYS A 91 -10.12 -7.64 -0.21
N ARG A 92 -10.01 -6.47 -0.84
CA ARG A 92 -11.01 -5.41 -0.74
C ARG A 92 -12.39 -5.89 -1.22
N LEU A 93 -12.45 -6.58 -2.37
CA LEU A 93 -13.68 -7.17 -2.90
C LEU A 93 -14.30 -8.20 -1.93
N GLN A 94 -13.50 -9.14 -1.43
CA GLN A 94 -13.97 -10.15 -0.46
C GLN A 94 -14.56 -9.54 0.83
N LEU A 95 -14.01 -8.42 1.29
CA LEU A 95 -14.51 -7.73 2.48
C LEU A 95 -15.81 -6.96 2.20
N HIS A 96 -15.94 -6.38 1.00
CA HIS A 96 -17.19 -5.76 0.55
C HIS A 96 -18.32 -6.81 0.44
N GLU A 97 -18.07 -7.94 -0.22
CA GLU A 97 -19.06 -9.03 -0.38
C GLU A 97 -19.52 -9.62 0.96
N LYS A 98 -18.62 -9.68 1.96
CA LYS A 98 -18.97 -10.12 3.33
C LYS A 98 -19.83 -9.13 4.10
N THR A 99 -19.80 -7.86 3.72
CA THR A 99 -20.56 -6.80 4.39
C THR A 99 -21.97 -6.66 3.80
N GLU A 100 -22.15 -6.99 2.53
CA GLU A 100 -23.48 -6.98 1.87
C GLU A 100 -24.31 -8.25 2.14
N ASN A 101 -23.67 -9.36 2.50
CA ASN A 101 -24.35 -10.63 2.86
C ASN A 101 -24.71 -10.76 4.35
N LYS A 102 -24.79 -9.65 5.08
CA LYS A 102 -25.02 -9.62 6.54
C LYS A 102 -26.16 -8.68 6.91
#